data_AF-A0A7N0VIG5-F1
#
_entry.id   AF-A0A7N0VIG5-F1
#
_cell.length_a   1.000
_cell.length_b   1.000
_cell.length_c   1.000
_cell.angle_alpha   90.00
_cell.angle_beta   90.00
_cell.angle_gamma   90.00
#
_symmetry.space_group_name_H-M   'P 1'
#
loop_
_entity.id
_entity.type
_entity.pdbx_description
1 polymer ?
#
loop_
_entity_poly.entity_id
_entity_poly.type
_entity_poly.pdbx_seq_one_letter_code
_entity_poly.pdbx_strand_id
1 'polypeptide(L)'
;MSKDWQLTQHTVNLPPPRGGHGPPKSVSFWTTTQGLPSGTVLSRIQPCRKNCFSDESCITWKDGKVIQDMILRLRNVECGEVEIQLQWIDLPGSKGLSL
;
A
#
# COMPACT_ATOMS: atom_id res chain seq x y z
N MET A 1 -10.92 -19.63 -6.67
CA MET A 1 -11.14 -18.19 -6.42
C MET A 1 -9.84 -17.61 -5.91
N SER A 2 -9.34 -16.60 -6.62
CA SER A 2 -7.97 -16.08 -6.60
C SER A 2 -7.53 -15.63 -5.19
N LYS A 3 -6.37 -16.14 -4.75
CA LYS A 3 -5.69 -15.84 -3.47
C LYS A 3 -4.74 -14.63 -3.62
N ASP A 4 -4.90 -13.84 -4.68
CA ASP A 4 -3.84 -12.94 -5.15
C ASP A 4 -3.76 -11.61 -4.39
N TRP A 5 -4.79 -11.23 -3.65
CA TRP A 5 -4.81 -9.95 -2.93
C TRP A 5 -3.94 -9.95 -1.66
N GLN A 6 -3.53 -11.12 -1.18
CA GLN A 6 -2.68 -11.30 0.00
C GLN A 6 -1.18 -11.16 -0.30
N LEU A 7 -0.84 -11.03 -1.58
CA LEU A 7 0.53 -11.02 -2.05
C LEU A 7 0.94 -9.58 -2.36
N THR A 8 1.85 -9.03 -1.56
CA THR A 8 2.54 -7.79 -1.95
C THR A 8 3.74 -8.14 -2.81
N GLN A 9 3.88 -7.48 -3.97
CA GLN A 9 5.05 -7.63 -4.83
C GLN A 9 6.20 -6.77 -4.27
N HIS A 10 7.26 -7.43 -3.83
CA HIS A 10 8.52 -6.76 -3.50
C HIS A 10 9.51 -6.98 -4.64
N THR A 11 10.15 -5.90 -5.10
CA THR A 11 11.14 -5.95 -6.18
C THR A 11 12.51 -5.59 -5.64
N VAL A 12 13.47 -6.50 -5.73
CA VAL A 12 14.88 -6.24 -5.41
C VAL A 12 15.65 -6.03 -6.71
N ASN A 13 16.28 -4.86 -6.81
CA ASN A 13 17.20 -4.54 -7.90
C ASN A 13 18.56 -5.16 -7.61
N LEU A 14 19.06 -5.99 -8.52
CA LEU A 14 20.40 -6.57 -8.40
C LEU A 14 21.46 -5.60 -8.91
N PRO A 15 22.63 -5.51 -8.25
CA PRO A 15 23.73 -4.73 -8.77
C PRO A 15 24.17 -5.27 -10.15
N PRO A 16 24.67 -4.41 -11.05
CA PRO A 16 25.11 -4.83 -12.35
C PRO A 16 26.26 -5.86 -12.23
N PRO A 17 26.29 -6.90 -13.09
CA PRO A 17 27.40 -7.84 -13.09
C PRO A 17 28.72 -7.14 -13.44
N ARG A 18 29.82 -7.51 -12.77
CA ARG A 18 31.16 -7.00 -13.09
C ARG A 18 31.54 -7.43 -14.50
N GLY A 19 31.60 -6.47 -15.44
CA GLY A 19 31.83 -6.71 -16.88
C GLY A 19 30.67 -6.24 -17.76
N GLY A 20 30.02 -5.13 -17.39
CA GLY A 20 28.72 -4.69 -17.89
C GLY A 20 28.53 -4.72 -19.40
N HIS A 21 27.58 -5.56 -19.83
CA HIS A 21 26.62 -5.31 -20.91
C HIS A 21 25.44 -6.28 -20.66
N GLY A 22 24.44 -5.83 -19.91
CA GLY A 22 23.23 -6.60 -19.65
C GLY A 22 22.14 -5.72 -19.06
N PRO A 23 20.85 -6.01 -19.35
CA PRO A 23 19.74 -5.26 -18.78
C PRO A 23 19.74 -5.37 -17.24
N PRO A 24 19.30 -4.32 -16.52
CA PRO A 24 19.14 -4.39 -15.08
C PRO A 24 18.25 -5.58 -14.70
N LYS A 25 18.74 -6.44 -13.81
CA LYS A 25 17.98 -7.59 -13.32
C LYS A 25 17.23 -7.18 -12.06
N SER A 26 15.92 -7.42 -12.05
CA SER A 26 15.11 -7.32 -10.85
C SER A 26 14.50 -8.69 -10.52
N VAL A 27 14.41 -9.00 -9.23
CA VAL A 27 13.71 -10.19 -8.72
C VAL A 27 12.47 -9.73 -7.99
N SER A 28 11.31 -10.21 -8.41
CA SER A 28 10.04 -9.99 -7.73
C SER A 28 9.69 -11.21 -6.89
N PHE A 29 9.38 -11.03 -5.61
CA PHE A 29 8.83 -12.07 -4.76
C PHE A 29 7.51 -11.60 -4.17
N TRP A 30 6.58 -12.55 -4.05
CA TRP A 30 5.30 -12.37 -3.39
C TRP A 30 5.45 -12.78 -1.92
N THR A 31 5.00 -11.93 -1.00
CA THR A 31 4.97 -12.23 0.43
C THR A 31 3.57 -12.01 0.97
N THR A 32 3.14 -12.93 1.85
CA THR A 32 1.89 -12.81 2.60
C THR A 32 2.00 -11.70 3.64
N THR A 33 0.96 -10.88 3.76
CA THR A 33 0.86 -9.78 4.74
C THR A 33 1.19 -10.19 6.19
N GLN A 34 0.81 -11.41 6.60
CA GLN A 34 1.11 -11.98 7.93
C GLN A 34 2.61 -12.10 8.27
N GLY A 35 3.50 -12.07 7.27
CA GLY A 35 4.96 -12.12 7.47
C GLY A 35 5.65 -10.77 7.42
N LEU A 36 4.91 -9.66 7.22
CA LEU A 36 5.51 -8.34 7.07
C LEU A 36 5.81 -7.70 8.43
N PRO A 37 6.97 -7.04 8.60
CA PRO A 37 7.25 -6.26 9.81
C PRO A 37 6.27 -5.08 9.93
N SER A 38 5.95 -4.71 11.17
CA SER A 38 5.13 -3.52 11.46
C SER A 38 5.83 -2.27 10.92
N GLY A 39 5.06 -1.40 10.26
CA GLY A 39 5.56 -0.22 9.55
C GLY A 39 5.87 -0.46 8.06
N THR A 40 5.61 -1.66 7.52
CA THR A 40 5.82 -1.90 6.08
C THR A 40 4.85 -1.06 5.25
N VAL A 41 5.37 -0.25 4.33
CA VAL A 41 4.53 0.49 3.36
C VAL A 41 4.08 -0.47 2.27
N LEU A 42 2.76 -0.72 2.20
CA LEU A 42 2.13 -1.57 1.20
C LEU A 42 1.89 -0.82 -0.10
N SER A 43 1.48 0.44 -0.02
CA SER A 43 1.19 1.27 -1.19
C SER A 43 1.21 2.76 -0.85
N ARG A 44 1.35 3.59 -1.88
CA ARG A 44 1.27 5.05 -1.80
C ARG A 44 0.35 5.56 -2.90
N ILE A 45 -0.53 6.49 -2.57
CA ILE A 45 -1.46 7.12 -3.50
C ILE A 45 -1.16 8.61 -3.56
N GLN A 46 -0.75 9.07 -4.74
CA GLN A 46 -0.44 10.49 -4.96
C GLN A 46 -1.73 11.32 -5.12
N PRO A 47 -1.73 12.58 -4.65
CA PRO A 47 -2.73 13.57 -5.03
C PRO A 47 -2.83 13.70 -6.56
N CYS A 48 -4.06 13.74 -7.08
CA CYS A 48 -4.27 14.03 -8.49
C CYS A 48 -5.62 14.70 -8.73
N ARG A 49 -5.79 15.28 -9.92
CA ARG A 49 -7.03 16.00 -10.30
C ARG A 49 -8.30 15.15 -10.25
N LYS A 50 -8.17 13.82 -10.22
CA LYS A 50 -9.29 12.88 -10.19
C LYS A 50 -9.68 12.47 -8.77
N ASN A 51 -8.77 12.58 -7.79
CA ASN A 51 -9.02 12.17 -6.41
C ASN A 51 -9.19 13.38 -5.47
N CYS A 52 -9.39 13.12 -4.18
CA CYS A 52 -9.59 14.15 -3.16
C CYS A 52 -8.41 14.28 -2.20
N PHE A 53 -7.29 13.58 -2.46
CA PHE A 53 -6.13 13.64 -1.58
C PHE A 53 -5.47 15.02 -1.71
N SER A 54 -5.23 15.68 -0.57
CA SER A 54 -4.43 16.91 -0.53
C SER A 54 -2.94 16.60 -0.41
N ASP A 55 -2.59 15.46 0.18
CA ASP A 55 -1.23 14.96 0.33
C ASP A 55 -1.14 13.46 0.01
N GLU A 56 0.08 12.91 -0.10
CA GLU A 56 0.33 11.48 -0.30
C GLU A 56 -0.38 10.65 0.77
N SER A 57 -1.22 9.70 0.35
CA SER A 57 -1.79 8.70 1.24
C SER A 57 -0.91 7.46 1.28
N CYS A 58 -0.58 7.01 2.49
CA CYS A 58 0.22 5.81 2.73
C CYS A 58 -0.65 4.69 3.29
N ILE A 59 -0.60 3.53 2.63
CA ILE A 59 -1.17 2.29 3.14
C ILE A 59 -0.04 1.50 3.80
N THR A 60 -0.15 1.24 5.09
CA THR A 60 0.87 0.57 5.90
C THR A 60 0.34 -0.69 6.55
N TRP A 61 1.19 -1.70 6.64
CA TRP A 61 0.98 -2.84 7.52
C TRP A 61 1.52 -2.49 8.90
N LYS A 62 0.65 -2.41 9.89
CA LYS A 62 1.00 -2.05 11.26
C LYS A 62 0.30 -2.98 12.23
N ASP A 63 1.11 -3.69 13.02
CA ASP A 63 0.66 -4.54 14.12
C ASP A 63 -0.43 -5.55 13.71
N GLY A 64 -0.23 -6.20 12.56
CA GLY A 64 -1.16 -7.20 12.02
C GLY A 64 -2.39 -6.61 11.32
N LYS A 65 -2.41 -5.30 11.06
CA LYS A 65 -3.54 -4.59 10.46
C LYS A 65 -3.10 -3.75 9.27
N VAL A 66 -4.02 -3.55 8.34
CA VAL A 66 -3.86 -2.56 7.27
C VAL A 66 -4.37 -1.22 7.78
N ILE A 67 -3.49 -0.22 7.79
CA ILE A 67 -3.79 1.17 8.15
C ILE A 67 -3.57 2.04 6.91
N GLN A 68 -4.45 3.00 6.68
CA GLN A 68 -4.28 4.00 5.63
C GLN A 68 -4.48 5.41 6.20
N ASP A 69 -3.45 6.22 6.10
CA ASP A 69 -3.50 7.64 6.48
C ASP A 69 -3.84 8.49 5.25
N MET A 70 -4.73 9.46 5.42
CA MET A 70 -5.28 10.28 4.34
C MET A 70 -5.52 11.73 4.80
N ILE A 71 -5.09 12.69 3.98
CA ILE A 71 -5.54 14.08 4.07
C ILE A 71 -6.41 14.34 2.85
N LEU A 72 -7.67 14.69 3.08
CA LEU A 72 -8.66 14.90 2.03
C LEU A 72 -9.01 16.39 1.91
N ARG A 73 -8.90 16.94 0.70
CA ARG A 73 -9.37 18.27 0.35
C ARG A 73 -10.88 18.25 0.11
N LEU A 74 -11.60 19.12 0.80
CA LEU A 74 -13.04 19.26 0.63
C LEU A 74 -13.39 19.81 -0.76
N ARG A 75 -14.48 19.30 -1.36
CA ARG A 75 -15.01 19.77 -2.63
C ARG A 75 -16.27 20.60 -2.39
N ASN A 76 -16.52 21.55 -3.29
CA ASN A 76 -17.69 22.46 -3.25
C ASN A 76 -17.72 23.40 -2.03
N VAL A 77 -16.55 23.73 -1.48
CA VAL A 77 -16.34 24.72 -0.41
C VAL A 77 -15.14 25.59 -0.77
N GLU A 78 -15.03 26.79 -0.18
CA GLU A 78 -13.94 27.74 -0.46
C GLU A 78 -12.58 27.20 0.00
N CYS A 79 -12.54 26.60 1.19
CA CYS A 79 -11.33 26.02 1.78
C CYS A 79 -11.69 24.92 2.79
N GLY A 80 -10.72 24.07 3.10
CA GLY A 80 -10.84 23.05 4.13
C GLY A 80 -10.25 21.70 3.74
N GLU A 81 -9.62 21.07 4.72
CA GLU A 81 -9.05 19.73 4.63
C GLU A 81 -9.52 18.91 5.83
N VAL A 82 -9.56 17.59 5.66
CA VAL A 82 -9.88 16.65 6.73
C VAL A 82 -8.83 15.55 6.75
N GLU A 83 -8.23 15.33 7.92
CA GLU A 83 -7.32 14.23 8.18
C GLU A 83 -8.12 13.01 8.68
N ILE A 84 -7.91 11.86 8.04
CA ILE A 84 -8.65 10.62 8.31
C ILE A 84 -7.65 9.45 8.31
N GLN A 85 -7.82 8.54 9.26
CA GLN A 85 -7.16 7.24 9.26
C GLN A 85 -8.18 6.13 9.09
N LEU A 86 -7.96 5.23 8.14
CA LEU A 86 -8.74 4.01 7.96
C LEU A 86 -7.97 2.82 8.51
N GLN A 87 -8.67 1.94 9.20
CA GLN A 87 -8.15 0.65 9.66
C GLN A 87 -9.04 -0.46 9.12
N TRP A 88 -8.43 -1.46 8.49
CA TRP A 88 -9.14 -2.68 8.15
C TRP A 88 -9.36 -3.53 9.41
N ILE A 89 -10.58 -4.05 9.57
CA ILE A 89 -10.94 -5.00 10.64
C ILE A 89 -11.59 -6.25 10.03
N ASP A 90 -11.14 -7.41 10.47
CA ASP A 90 -11.79 -8.67 10.13
C ASP A 90 -12.90 -8.96 11.13
N LEU A 91 -14.12 -9.10 10.63
CA LEU A 91 -15.27 -9.44 11.45
C LEU A 91 -15.49 -10.96 11.42
N PRO A 92 -15.37 -11.67 12.56
CA PRO A 92 -15.56 -13.11 12.61
C PRO A 92 -17.00 -13.47 12.22
N GLY A 93 -17.16 -14.39 11.26
CA GLY A 93 -18.47 -14.81 10.74
C GLY A 93 -19.02 -13.96 9.59
N SER A 94 -18.35 -12.85 9.23
CA SER A 94 -18.65 -12.15 7.97
C SER A 94 -18.09 -12.94 6.79
N LYS A 95 -18.82 -12.98 5.66
CA LYS A 95 -18.30 -13.49 4.37
C LYS A 95 -17.34 -12.48 3.71
N GLY A 96 -16.54 -11.80 4.52
CA GLY A 96 -15.57 -10.80 4.08
C GLY A 96 -14.32 -11.44 3.49
N LEU A 97 -13.40 -10.59 3.04
CA LEU A 97 -12.05 -10.97 2.68
C LEU A 97 -11.34 -11.37 3.98
N SER A 98 -11.30 -12.66 4.31
CA SER A 98 -10.53 -13.15 5.46
C SER A 98 -9.04 -12.86 5.21
N LEU A 99 -8.49 -11.89 5.95
CA LEU A 99 -7.05 -11.57 5.96
C LEU A 99 -6.19 -12.72 6.52
#